data_AF-A0A5E6MAZ8-F1
#
_entry.id   AF-A0A5E6MAZ8-F1
#
_cell.length_a   1.000
_cell.length_b   1.000
_cell.length_c   1.000
_cell.angle_alpha   90.00
_cell.angle_beta   90.00
_cell.angle_gamma   90.00
#
_symmetry.space_group_name_H-M   'P 1'
#
loop_
_entity.id
_entity.type
_entity.pdbx_description
1 polymer ?
#
loop_
_entity_poly.entity_id
_entity_poly.type
_entity_poly.pdbx_seq_one_letter_code
_entity_poly.pdbx_strand_id
1 'polypeptide(L)'
;MKLLTEYRDPELVRTILARISQRLTRPWRIMEVCGGQTHNLVKYGILSLLPKAIQLIHGPGCPVCVTSLRRIDQAVELAERGVILCSYGDMLRVPGSRKSLLEAKAGGADVRMLYSPLEAVRIARENPGREVVFFAVGFETTAPANGLA
;
A
#
# COMPACT_ATOMS: atom_id res chain seq x y z
N MET A 1 23.46 8.92 -1.00
CA MET A 1 22.33 9.52 -1.76
C MET A 1 22.39 11.02 -1.59
N LYS A 2 22.69 11.77 -2.65
CA LYS A 2 23.13 13.19 -2.60
C LYS A 2 22.07 14.19 -2.11
N LEU A 3 20.86 13.74 -1.77
CA LEU A 3 19.73 14.59 -1.38
C LEU A 3 19.10 14.19 -0.03
N LEU A 4 19.56 13.14 0.64
CA LEU A 4 18.93 12.70 1.90
C LEU A 4 19.22 13.63 3.08
N THR A 5 20.43 14.19 3.14
CA THR A 5 20.86 15.10 4.21
C THR A 5 20.22 16.48 4.05
N GLU A 6 20.12 16.98 2.81
CA GLU A 6 19.58 18.31 2.52
C GLU A 6 18.08 18.43 2.89
N TYR A 7 17.29 17.37 2.66
CA TYR A 7 15.87 17.37 3.02
C TYR A 7 15.58 16.89 4.45
N ARG A 8 16.60 16.48 5.21
CA ARG A 8 16.48 16.04 6.61
C ARG A 8 17.19 17.03 7.54
N ASP A 9 16.76 18.28 7.47
CA ASP A 9 17.32 19.39 8.24
C ASP A 9 16.30 19.93 9.27
N PRO A 10 16.55 19.76 10.59
CA PRO A 10 15.70 20.30 11.64
C PRO A 10 15.55 21.82 11.60
N GLU A 11 16.59 22.55 11.18
CA GLU A 11 16.58 24.01 11.15
C GLU A 11 15.71 24.52 9.99
N LEU A 12 15.78 23.84 8.85
CA LEU A 12 14.87 24.08 7.73
C LEU A 12 13.41 23.82 8.15
N VAL A 13 13.14 22.74 8.89
CA VAL A 13 11.79 22.42 9.41
C VAL A 13 11.27 23.54 10.30
N ARG A 14 12.07 24.02 11.26
CA ARG A 14 11.70 25.14 12.15
C ARG A 14 11.40 26.42 11.35
N THR A 15 12.26 26.73 10.39
CA THR A 15 12.09 27.90 9.50
C THR A 15 10.79 27.81 8.71
N ILE A 16 10.46 26.65 8.15
CA ILE A 16 9.21 26.44 7.40
C ILE A 16 8.00 26.55 8.31
N LEU A 17 8.01 25.94 9.50
CA LEU A 17 6.90 26.02 10.45
C LEU A 17 6.62 27.46 10.90
N ALA A 18 7.66 28.25 11.16
CA ALA A 18 7.51 29.67 11.49
C ALA A 18 6.86 30.45 10.32
N ARG A 19 7.30 30.21 9.09
CA ARG A 19 6.73 30.86 7.89
C ARG A 19 5.28 30.47 7.62
N ILE A 20 4.94 29.19 7.86
CA ILE A 20 3.55 28.70 7.79
C ILE A 20 2.71 29.45 8.83
N SER A 21 3.18 29.50 10.08
CA SER A 21 2.47 30.14 11.19
C SER A 21 2.18 31.63 10.92
N GLN A 22 3.14 32.37 10.35
CA GLN A 22 2.99 33.78 9.98
C GLN A 22 2.01 34.02 8.82
N ARG A 23 1.78 33.03 7.96
CA ARG A 23 0.92 33.13 6.77
C ARG A 23 -0.47 32.53 6.97
N LEU A 24 -0.76 31.98 8.14
CA LEU A 24 -2.06 31.42 8.43
C LEU A 24 -3.10 32.54 8.55
N THR A 25 -4.03 32.56 7.60
CA THR A 25 -5.14 33.52 7.57
C THR A 25 -6.46 32.94 8.08
N ARG A 26 -6.55 31.61 8.17
CA ARG A 26 -7.74 30.87 8.60
C ARG A 26 -7.36 29.43 8.96
N PRO A 27 -8.26 28.67 9.61
CA PRO A 27 -8.09 27.22 9.74
C PRO A 27 -8.07 26.52 8.37
N TRP A 28 -7.16 25.55 8.22
CA TRP A 28 -7.00 24.74 7.01
C TRP A 28 -7.19 23.27 7.30
N ARG A 29 -7.86 22.58 6.39
CA ARG A 29 -7.96 21.12 6.34
C ARG A 29 -7.23 20.65 5.10
N ILE A 30 -6.17 19.87 5.30
CA ILE A 30 -5.30 19.39 4.22
C ILE A 30 -5.36 17.88 4.23
N MET A 31 -5.73 17.28 3.11
CA MET A 31 -5.77 15.82 2.97
C MET A 31 -4.58 15.33 2.16
N GLU A 32 -3.93 14.29 2.66
CA GLU A 32 -2.99 13.47 1.89
C GLU A 32 -3.62 12.12 1.56
N VAL A 33 -3.18 11.50 0.47
CA VAL A 33 -3.69 10.21 -0.03
C VAL A 33 -2.54 9.25 -0.34
N CYS A 34 -1.54 9.20 0.53
CA CYS A 34 -0.39 8.31 0.37
C CYS A 34 0.04 7.75 1.73
N GLY A 35 -0.14 6.45 1.94
CA GLY A 35 0.27 5.80 3.20
C GLY A 35 1.75 6.01 3.56
N GLY A 36 2.63 6.19 2.56
CA GLY A 36 4.03 6.56 2.78
C GLY A 36 4.19 7.97 3.36
N GLN A 37 3.36 8.93 2.95
CA GLN A 37 3.31 10.26 3.55
C GLN A 37 2.74 10.19 4.97
N THR A 38 1.61 9.49 5.17
CA THR A 38 1.05 9.24 6.51
C THR A 38 2.12 8.67 7.46
N HIS A 39 2.82 7.63 7.03
CA HIS A 39 3.87 6.98 7.82
C HIS A 39 4.97 7.95 8.22
N ASN A 40 5.48 8.77 7.28
CA ASN A 40 6.54 9.73 7.57
C ASN A 40 6.05 10.86 8.49
N LEU A 41 4.83 11.38 8.29
CA LEU A 41 4.24 12.42 9.14
C LEU A 41 4.16 11.96 10.61
N VAL A 42 3.73 10.72 10.84
CA VAL A 42 3.64 10.13 12.18
C VAL A 42 5.04 9.81 12.72
N LYS A 43 5.88 9.12 11.95
CA LYS A 43 7.23 8.70 12.34
C LYS A 43 8.10 9.87 12.81
N TYR A 44 8.00 11.01 12.14
CA TYR A 44 8.78 12.21 12.47
C TYR A 44 8.02 13.18 13.38
N GLY A 45 6.82 12.84 13.87
CA GLY A 45 6.05 13.69 14.77
C GLY A 45 5.62 15.02 14.17
N ILE A 46 5.55 15.14 12.83
CA ILE A 46 5.22 16.42 12.18
C ILE A 46 3.82 16.91 12.58
N LEU A 47 2.90 15.97 12.85
CA LEU A 47 1.54 16.29 13.30
C LEU A 47 1.51 17.14 14.57
N SER A 48 2.41 16.91 15.53
CA SER A 48 2.48 17.67 16.77
C SER A 48 3.20 19.02 16.62
N LEU A 49 3.97 19.19 15.54
CA LEU A 49 4.70 20.42 15.25
C LEU A 49 3.86 21.44 14.46
N LEU A 50 2.78 21.00 13.80
CA LEU A 50 1.93 21.88 13.02
C LEU A 50 1.13 22.84 13.90
N PRO A 51 0.88 24.08 13.46
CA PRO A 51 -0.03 24.99 14.15
C PRO A 51 -1.42 24.37 14.31
N LYS A 52 -2.09 24.60 15.45
CA LYS A 52 -3.42 24.05 15.75
C LYS A 52 -4.51 24.41 14.72
N ALA A 53 -4.32 25.49 13.96
CA ALA A 53 -5.21 25.89 12.88
C ALA A 53 -5.08 25.02 11.61
N ILE A 54 -4.07 24.14 11.52
CA ILE A 54 -3.90 23.18 10.43
C ILE A 54 -4.31 21.80 10.93
N GLN A 55 -5.35 21.24 10.31
CA GLN A 55 -5.74 19.86 10.48
C GLN A 55 -5.28 19.06 9.26
N LEU A 56 -4.45 18.04 9.48
CA LEU A 56 -4.14 17.05 8.46
C LEU A 56 -5.18 15.92 8.51
N ILE A 57 -5.63 15.50 7.34
CA ILE A 57 -6.58 14.41 7.13
C ILE A 57 -5.86 13.30 6.37
N HIS A 58 -5.88 12.10 6.92
CA HIS A 58 -5.33 10.90 6.29
C HIS A 58 -6.40 10.29 5.40
N GLY A 59 -6.27 10.50 4.09
CA GLY A 59 -7.19 9.98 3.09
C GLY A 59 -6.93 8.51 2.74
N PRO A 60 -7.65 7.98 1.75
CA PRO A 60 -7.58 6.57 1.32
C PRO A 60 -6.30 6.25 0.51
N GLY A 61 -5.12 6.47 1.10
CA GLY A 61 -3.82 6.32 0.45
C GLY A 61 -3.22 4.91 0.46
N CYS A 62 -4.02 3.89 0.76
CA CYS A 62 -3.59 2.50 0.89
C CYS A 62 -4.39 1.62 -0.10
N PRO A 63 -3.80 1.15 -1.21
CA PRO A 63 -4.53 0.40 -2.24
C PRO A 63 -5.10 -0.92 -1.72
N VAL A 64 -4.36 -1.58 -0.82
CA VAL A 64 -4.77 -2.81 -0.14
C VAL A 64 -6.01 -2.57 0.73
N CYS A 65 -6.01 -1.47 1.50
CA CYS A 65 -7.08 -1.13 2.43
C CYS A 65 -8.39 -0.75 1.73
N VAL A 66 -8.32 -0.20 0.52
CA VAL A 66 -9.50 0.16 -0.29
C VAL A 66 -9.91 -0.91 -1.29
N THR A 67 -9.21 -2.04 -1.32
CA THR A 67 -9.60 -3.17 -2.17
C THR A 67 -10.95 -3.73 -1.69
N SER A 68 -11.92 -3.81 -2.59
CA SER A 68 -13.27 -4.29 -2.26
C SER A 68 -13.26 -5.73 -1.74
N LEU A 69 -14.05 -6.02 -0.70
CA LEU A 69 -14.26 -7.38 -0.16
C LEU A 69 -14.58 -8.41 -1.26
N ARG A 70 -15.46 -8.05 -2.21
CA ARG A 70 -15.83 -8.91 -3.34
C ARG A 70 -14.62 -9.42 -4.13
N ARG A 71 -13.60 -8.57 -4.37
CA ARG A 71 -12.39 -8.96 -5.11
C ARG A 71 -11.51 -9.91 -4.30
N ILE A 72 -11.45 -9.71 -2.98
CA ILE A 72 -10.71 -10.61 -2.07
C ILE A 72 -11.40 -11.98 -2.06
N ASP A 73 -12.73 -12.02 -1.94
CA ASP A 73 -13.51 -13.26 -1.97
C ASP A 73 -13.32 -14.02 -3.28
N GLN A 74 -13.31 -13.32 -4.42
CA GLN A 74 -13.01 -13.93 -5.72
C GLN A 74 -11.59 -14.52 -5.78
N ALA A 75 -10.59 -13.83 -5.20
CA ALA A 75 -9.23 -14.35 -5.15
C ALA A 75 -9.10 -15.59 -4.25
N VAL A 76 -9.80 -15.60 -3.11
CA VAL A 76 -9.89 -16.77 -2.21
C VAL A 76 -10.55 -17.95 -2.94
N GLU A 77 -11.67 -17.71 -3.62
CA GLU A 77 -12.37 -18.74 -4.38
C GLU A 77 -11.48 -19.35 -5.49
N LEU A 78 -10.73 -18.52 -6.22
CA LEU A 78 -9.77 -19.02 -7.20
C LEU A 78 -8.70 -19.89 -6.56
N ALA A 79 -8.13 -19.48 -5.42
CA ALA A 79 -7.13 -20.26 -4.70
C ALA A 79 -7.68 -21.62 -4.24
N GLU A 80 -8.90 -21.65 -3.69
CA GLU A 80 -9.56 -22.88 -3.24
C GLU A 80 -9.95 -23.81 -4.42
N ARG A 81 -10.08 -23.29 -5.65
CA ARG A 81 -10.27 -24.07 -6.88
C ARG A 81 -8.98 -24.70 -7.44
N GLY A 82 -7.83 -24.48 -6.79
CA GLY A 82 -6.57 -25.17 -7.10
C GLY A 82 -5.60 -24.42 -8.03
N VAL A 83 -5.88 -23.16 -8.37
CA VAL A 83 -4.91 -22.32 -9.09
C VAL A 83 -3.72 -21.97 -8.18
N ILE A 84 -2.58 -21.63 -8.77
CA ILE A 84 -1.48 -21.01 -8.02
C ILE A 84 -1.80 -19.52 -7.89
N LEU A 85 -2.30 -19.10 -6.74
CA LEU A 85 -2.65 -17.70 -6.51
C LEU A 85 -1.45 -16.95 -5.93
N CYS A 86 -1.04 -15.90 -6.62
CA CYS A 86 0.10 -15.05 -6.24
C CYS A 86 -0.37 -13.64 -5.89
N SER A 87 0.21 -13.00 -4.87
CA SER A 87 -0.12 -11.62 -4.51
C SER A 87 1.00 -10.98 -3.67
N TYR A 88 0.93 -9.66 -3.46
CA TYR A 88 1.75 -8.97 -2.47
C TYR A 88 1.43 -9.44 -1.05
N GLY A 89 2.45 -9.45 -0.17
CA GLY A 89 2.36 -10.06 1.15
C GLY A 89 1.42 -9.38 2.14
N ASP A 90 1.27 -8.07 2.05
CA ASP A 90 0.29 -7.29 2.80
C ASP A 90 -1.15 -7.71 2.46
N MET A 91 -1.42 -7.96 1.18
CA MET A 91 -2.72 -8.38 0.68
C MET A 91 -3.15 -9.76 1.22
N LEU A 92 -2.21 -10.66 1.54
CA LEU A 92 -2.54 -12.01 2.01
C LEU A 92 -3.34 -12.01 3.32
N ARG A 93 -3.15 -10.99 4.15
CA ARG A 93 -3.72 -10.91 5.50
C ARG A 93 -5.06 -10.19 5.55
N VAL A 94 -5.47 -9.53 4.48
CA VAL A 94 -6.71 -8.75 4.50
C VAL A 94 -7.90 -9.71 4.53
N PRO A 95 -8.83 -9.53 5.47
CA PRO A 95 -10.00 -10.39 5.54
C PRO A 95 -10.91 -10.15 4.33
N GLY A 96 -11.33 -11.25 3.69
CA GLY A 96 -12.53 -11.26 2.86
C GLY A 96 -13.79 -11.31 3.73
N SER A 97 -14.94 -11.59 3.12
CA SER A 97 -16.20 -11.74 3.86
C SER A 97 -16.23 -12.99 4.74
N ARG A 98 -15.45 -14.02 4.40
CA ARG A 98 -15.39 -15.30 5.13
C ARG A 98 -13.98 -15.71 5.55
N LYS A 99 -12.99 -15.49 4.68
CA LYS A 99 -11.59 -15.89 4.86
C LYS A 99 -10.68 -14.88 4.18
N SER A 100 -9.45 -14.81 4.65
CA SER A 100 -8.31 -14.20 3.97
C SER A 100 -7.59 -15.23 3.08
N LEU A 101 -6.72 -14.72 2.19
CA LEU A 101 -5.82 -15.58 1.39
C LEU A 101 -4.84 -16.38 2.25
N LEU A 102 -4.43 -15.81 3.39
CA LEU A 102 -3.57 -16.51 4.34
C LEU A 102 -4.30 -17.68 5.01
N GLU A 103 -5.59 -17.53 5.33
CA GLU A 103 -6.42 -18.63 5.84
C GLU A 103 -6.69 -19.69 4.76
N ALA A 104 -6.92 -19.28 3.51
CA ALA A 104 -7.03 -20.22 2.38
C ALA A 104 -5.74 -21.05 2.21
N LYS A 105 -4.57 -20.40 2.32
CA LYS A 105 -3.26 -21.07 2.33
C LYS A 105 -3.14 -22.09 3.46
N ALA A 106 -3.54 -21.72 4.67
CA ALA A 106 -3.53 -22.62 5.82
C ALA A 106 -4.46 -23.82 5.62
N GLY A 107 -5.53 -23.66 4.83
CA GLY A 107 -6.43 -24.72 4.38
C GLY A 107 -5.91 -25.59 3.22
N GLY A 108 -4.68 -25.36 2.73
CA GLY A 108 -4.05 -26.17 1.68
C GLY A 108 -4.07 -25.56 0.28
N ALA A 109 -4.63 -24.36 0.09
CA ALA A 109 -4.55 -23.67 -1.19
C ALA A 109 -3.10 -23.23 -1.51
N ASP A 110 -2.70 -23.28 -2.78
CA ASP A 110 -1.37 -22.85 -3.23
C ASP A 110 -1.33 -21.31 -3.39
N VAL A 111 -1.15 -20.61 -2.27
CA VAL A 111 -1.03 -19.15 -2.22
C VAL A 111 0.42 -18.73 -1.98
N ARG A 112 0.95 -17.86 -2.84
CA ARG A 112 2.35 -17.41 -2.81
C ARG A 112 2.45 -15.89 -2.65
N MET A 113 3.28 -15.47 -1.71
CA MET A 113 3.66 -14.07 -1.55
C MET A 113 4.79 -13.74 -2.53
N LEU A 114 4.63 -12.68 -3.31
CA LEU A 114 5.64 -12.19 -4.25
C LEU A 114 6.01 -10.74 -3.95
N TYR A 115 7.22 -10.34 -4.34
CA TYR A 115 7.66 -8.94 -4.31
C TYR A 115 7.50 -8.27 -5.68
N SER A 116 7.52 -9.07 -6.76
CA SER A 116 7.34 -8.58 -8.12
C SER A 116 6.33 -9.43 -8.91
N PRO A 117 5.45 -8.82 -9.73
CA PRO A 117 4.54 -9.56 -10.61
C PRO A 117 5.29 -10.41 -11.65
N LEU A 118 6.53 -10.03 -12.03
CA LEU A 118 7.37 -10.84 -12.93
C LEU A 118 7.70 -12.22 -12.36
N GLU A 119 7.69 -12.38 -11.03
CA GLU A 119 7.86 -13.69 -10.41
C GLU A 119 6.67 -14.61 -10.70
N ALA A 120 5.46 -14.07 -10.84
CA ALA A 120 4.28 -14.86 -11.23
C ALA A 120 4.42 -15.41 -12.65
N VAL A 121 4.98 -14.62 -13.57
CA VAL A 121 5.29 -15.06 -14.94
C VAL A 121 6.30 -16.20 -14.94
N ARG A 122 7.35 -16.11 -14.11
CA ARG A 122 8.32 -17.20 -13.94
C ARG A 122 7.63 -18.46 -13.40
N ILE A 123 6.80 -18.33 -12.37
CA ILE A 123 6.05 -19.45 -11.79
C ILE A 123 5.15 -20.10 -12.84
N ALA A 124 4.48 -19.32 -13.69
CA ALA A 124 3.68 -19.84 -14.79
C ALA A 124 4.51 -20.66 -15.79
N ARG A 125 5.70 -20.19 -16.18
CA ARG A 125 6.61 -20.95 -17.06
C ARG A 125 7.09 -22.27 -16.44
N GLU A 126 7.31 -22.29 -15.13
CA GLU A 126 7.73 -23.48 -14.38
C GLU A 126 6.58 -24.47 -14.14
N ASN A 127 5.32 -24.04 -14.30
CA ASN A 127 4.12 -24.85 -14.02
C ASN A 127 3.16 -24.86 -15.22
N PRO A 128 3.55 -25.39 -16.39
CA PRO A 128 2.78 -25.27 -17.64
C PRO A 128 1.41 -25.97 -17.62
N GLY A 129 1.20 -26.92 -16.71
CA GLY A 129 -0.07 -27.61 -16.51
C GLY A 129 -0.99 -26.99 -15.47
N ARG A 130 -0.65 -25.82 -14.91
CA ARG A 130 -1.43 -25.16 -13.87
C ARG A 130 -1.72 -23.72 -14.22
N GLU A 131 -2.92 -23.26 -13.86
CA GLU A 131 -3.25 -21.84 -13.93
C GLU A 131 -2.53 -21.07 -12.81
N VAL A 132 -1.92 -19.95 -13.18
CA VAL A 132 -1.25 -19.03 -12.26
C VAL A 132 -1.93 -17.68 -12.36
N VAL A 133 -2.43 -17.18 -11.24
CA VAL A 133 -3.15 -15.90 -11.18
C VAL A 133 -2.42 -14.96 -10.25
N PHE A 134 -2.02 -13.79 -10.76
CA PHE A 134 -1.50 -12.71 -9.92
C PHE A 134 -2.64 -11.78 -9.52
N PHE A 135 -3.02 -11.77 -8.24
CA PHE A 135 -3.99 -10.84 -7.69
C PHE A 135 -3.35 -9.46 -7.51
N ALA A 136 -3.35 -8.71 -8.61
CA ALA A 136 -2.77 -7.38 -8.68
C ALA A 136 -3.59 -6.35 -7.88
N VAL A 137 -2.96 -5.74 -6.89
CA VAL A 137 -3.48 -4.59 -6.15
C VAL A 137 -2.47 -3.45 -6.17
N GLY A 138 -2.96 -2.21 -6.24
CA GLY A 138 -2.08 -1.05 -6.28
C GLY A 138 -2.73 0.17 -6.90
N PHE A 139 -2.06 1.31 -6.73
CA PHE A 139 -2.36 2.56 -7.40
C PHE A 139 -1.45 2.73 -8.62
N GLU A 140 -1.37 3.96 -9.16
CA GLU A 140 -0.64 4.28 -10.38
C GLU A 140 0.85 3.94 -10.31
N THR A 141 1.45 3.88 -9.11
CA THR A 141 2.86 3.50 -8.93
C THR A 141 3.10 2.00 -9.07
N THR A 142 2.10 1.16 -8.81
CA THR A 142 2.19 -0.30 -8.93
C THR A 142 1.71 -0.78 -10.30
N ALA A 143 0.78 -0.06 -10.92
CA ALA A 143 0.20 -0.43 -12.22
C ALA A 143 1.24 -0.68 -13.34
N PRO A 144 2.32 0.13 -13.50
CA PRO A 144 3.34 -0.13 -14.50
C PRO A 144 4.06 -1.47 -14.30
N ALA A 145 4.42 -1.81 -13.05
CA ALA A 145 5.05 -3.10 -12.77
C ALA A 145 4.11 -4.27 -13.08
N ASN A 146 2.82 -4.14 -12.75
CA ASN A 146 1.81 -5.14 -13.07
C ASN A 146 1.58 -5.29 -14.58
N GLY A 147 1.62 -4.19 -15.34
CA GLY A 147 1.42 -4.21 -16.79
C GLY A 147 2.63 -4.73 -17.60
N LEU A 148 3.80 -4.85 -16.98
CA LEU A 148 4.99 -5.46 -17.60
C LEU A 148 5.00 -6.99 -17.50
N ALA A 149 4.20 -7.57 -16.61
CA ALA A 149 4.07 -9.00 -16.40
C ALA A 149 3.06 -9.63 -17.36
#